data_AF-A0AAD7IBC4-F1
#
_entry.id   AF-A0AAD7IBC4-F1
#
_cell.length_a   1.000
_cell.length_b   1.000
_cell.length_c   1.000
_cell.angle_alpha   90.00
_cell.angle_beta   90.00
_cell.angle_gamma   90.00
#
_symmetry.space_group_name_H-M   'P 1'
#
loop_
_entity.id
_entity.type
_entity.pdbx_description
1 polymer ?
#
loop_
_entity_poly.entity_id
_entity_poly.type
_entity_poly.pdbx_seq_one_letter_code
_entity_poly.pdbx_strand_id
1 'polypeptide(L)' 'MIPLSTIILSLTFALPSIGVSSAVENGTGTLFQYDPTAGSGLGACGWKNTSDQAVGTVSTTTFNNYPGATGNPNDGV' A
#
# COMPACT_ATOMS: atom_id res chain seq x y z
N MET A 1 8.96 36.92 26.20
CA MET A 1 7.73 37.29 25.46
C MET A 1 7.98 36.92 24.01
N ILE A 2 7.25 35.96 23.45
CA ILE A 2 7.44 35.50 22.06
C ILE A 2 6.64 36.45 21.14
N PRO A 3 7.20 36.94 20.01
CA PRO A 3 6.49 37.84 19.12
C PRO A 3 5.25 37.18 18.51
N LEU A 4 4.12 37.89 18.48
CA LEU A 4 2.87 37.41 17.87
C LEU A 4 3.07 36.98 16.40
N SER A 5 3.98 37.66 15.68
CA SER A 5 4.37 37.34 14.30
C SER A 5 5.05 35.97 14.15
N THR A 6 5.76 35.50 15.18
CA THR A 6 6.43 34.19 15.16
C THR A 6 5.44 33.04 15.33
N ILE A 7 4.34 33.28 16.07
CA ILE A 7 3.26 32.30 16.27
C ILE A 7 2.49 32.06 14.97
N ILE A 8 2.25 33.12 14.19
CA ILE A 8 1.51 33.05 12.93
C ILE A 8 2.29 32.26 11.86
N LEU A 9 3.62 32.44 11.80
CA LEU A 9 4.46 31.76 10.81
C LEU A 9 4.57 30.25 11.07
N SER A 10 4.52 29.81 12.33
CA SER A 10 4.50 28.38 12.69
C SER A 10 3.15 27.71 12.42
N LEU A 11 2.04 28.44 12.48
CA LEU A 11 0.70 27.87 12.32
C LEU A 11 0.38 27.50 10.85
N THR A 12 0.99 28.19 9.89
CA THR A 12 0.82 27.92 8.45
C THR A 12 1.65 26.73 7.94
N PHE A 13 2.68 26.31 8.66
CA PHE A 13 3.51 25.16 8.28
C PHE A 13 2.90 23.80 8.69
N ALA A 14 1.85 23.81 9.51
CA ALA A 14 1.23 22.60 10.05
C ALA A 14 0.05 22.07 9.21
N LEU A 15 -0.36 22.75 8.13
CA LEU A 15 -1.53 22.35 7.32
C LEU A 15 -1.16 22.00 5.86
N PRO A 16 -0.59 20.80 5.65
CA PRO A 16 -1.17 19.99 4.59
C PRO A 16 -1.17 18.51 5.00
N SER A 17 -2.07 18.12 5.90
CA SER A 17 -2.57 16.74 5.90
C SER A 17 -3.84 16.72 5.05
N ILE A 18 -3.66 16.83 3.75
CA ILE A 18 -4.71 16.54 2.77
C ILE A 18 -5.05 15.07 3.01
N GLY A 19 -6.18 14.81 3.65
CA GLY A 19 -6.68 13.46 3.83
C GLY A 19 -6.83 12.85 2.46
N VAL A 20 -5.97 11.88 2.15
CA VAL A 20 -6.22 10.95 1.03
C VAL A 20 -7.51 10.25 1.41
N SER A 21 -8.62 10.70 0.82
CA SER A 21 -9.85 9.93 0.87
C SER A 21 -9.58 8.70 0.02
N SER A 22 -9.32 7.56 0.66
CA SER A 22 -9.47 6.28 -0.01
C SER A 22 -10.94 6.20 -0.41
N ALA A 23 -11.22 6.27 -1.71
CA ALA A 23 -12.51 5.83 -2.20
C ALA A 23 -12.70 4.39 -1.72
N VAL A 24 -13.91 4.04 -1.26
CA VAL A 24 -14.26 2.64 -1.10
C VAL A 24 -14.31 2.06 -2.51
N GLU A 25 -13.21 1.45 -2.92
CA GLU A 25 -13.09 0.70 -4.16
C GLU A 25 -13.92 -0.58 -3.98
N ASN A 26 -15.13 -0.60 -4.52
CA ASN A 26 -15.97 -1.80 -4.52
C ASN A 26 -15.67 -2.63 -5.77
N GLY A 27 -15.41 -3.91 -5.60
CA GLY A 27 -15.01 -4.80 -6.68
C GLY A 27 -15.43 -6.24 -6.42
N THR A 28 -15.51 -7.02 -7.49
CA THR A 28 -15.75 -8.47 -7.44
C THR A 28 -14.42 -9.20 -7.51
N GLY A 29 -14.26 -10.24 -6.70
CA GLY A 29 -13.07 -11.11 -6.70
C GLY A 29 -13.45 -12.58 -6.59
N THR A 30 -12.47 -13.45 -6.81
CA THR A 30 -12.60 -14.90 -6.60
C THR A 30 -11.98 -15.27 -5.27
N LEU A 31 -12.68 -16.09 -4.49
CA LEU A 31 -12.10 -16.68 -3.29
C LEU A 31 -11.05 -17.72 -3.69
N PHE A 32 -9.90 -17.69 -3.02
CA PHE A 32 -8.84 -18.66 -3.20
C PHE A 32 -8.26 -19.06 -1.84
N GLN A 33 -7.75 -20.28 -1.76
CA GLN A 33 -6.97 -20.72 -0.61
C GLN A 33 -5.50 -20.38 -0.88
N TYR A 34 -4.91 -19.57 -0.01
CA TYR A 34 -3.48 -19.36 -0.04
C TYR A 34 -2.77 -20.51 0.68
N ASP A 35 -1.80 -21.10 0.00
CA ASP A 35 -0.87 -22.07 0.56
C ASP A 35 0.54 -21.50 0.43
N PRO A 36 1.17 -21.02 1.51
CA PRO A 36 2.53 -20.48 1.46
C PRO A 36 3.59 -21.54 1.15
N THR A 37 3.24 -22.83 1.16
CA THR A 37 4.13 -23.94 0.81
C THR A 37 4.07 -24.30 -0.67
N ALA A 38 3.02 -23.87 -1.37
CA ALA A 38 2.91 -24.00 -2.81
C ALA A 38 3.80 -22.94 -3.50
N GLY A 39 5.07 -23.28 -3.74
CA GLY A 39 6.08 -22.39 -4.36
C GLY A 39 6.92 -21.63 -3.35
N SER A 40 7.42 -20.45 -3.73
CA SER A 40 8.34 -19.64 -2.91
C SER A 40 7.68 -18.99 -1.68
N GLY A 41 6.33 -18.96 -1.63
CA GLY A 41 5.55 -18.23 -0.63
C GLY A 41 5.73 -16.70 -0.70
N LEU A 42 6.37 -16.19 -1.76
CA LEU A 42 6.64 -14.77 -1.97
C LEU A 42 5.56 -14.16 -2.87
N GLY A 43 4.92 -13.10 -2.39
CA GLY A 43 4.04 -12.27 -3.20
C GLY A 43 4.82 -11.41 -4.20
N ALA A 44 4.13 -10.86 -5.20
CA ALA A 44 4.72 -9.97 -6.20
C ALA A 44 5.31 -8.66 -5.62
N CYS A 45 4.98 -8.31 -4.37
CA CYS A 45 5.64 -7.22 -3.64
C CYS A 45 6.98 -7.62 -2.99
N GLY A 46 7.43 -8.87 -3.16
CA GLY A 46 8.62 -9.41 -2.47
C GLY A 46 8.40 -9.74 -0.99
N TRP A 47 7.14 -9.72 -0.52
CA TRP A 47 6.78 -10.06 0.85
C TRP A 47 6.44 -11.53 0.98
N LYS A 48 6.94 -12.17 2.04
CA LYS A 48 6.57 -13.54 2.40
C LYS A 48 5.36 -13.50 3.33
N ASN A 49 4.27 -14.14 2.91
CA ASN A 49 3.09 -14.26 3.75
C ASN A 49 3.07 -15.62 4.46
N THR A 50 2.34 -15.70 5.57
CA THR A 50 2.11 -16.95 6.33
C THR A 50 0.65 -17.38 6.21
N SER A 51 0.38 -18.63 6.58
CA SER A 51 -0.96 -19.25 6.49
C SER A 51 -2.02 -18.57 7.36
N ASP A 52 -1.56 -17.86 8.40
CA ASP A 52 -2.43 -17.20 9.38
C ASP A 52 -2.86 -15.78 8.93
N GLN A 53 -2.43 -15.35 7.74
CA GLN A 53 -2.71 -14.03 7.21
C GLN A 53 -3.82 -14.07 6.17
N ALA A 54 -4.71 -13.08 6.21
CA ALA A 54 -5.61 -12.80 5.10
C ALA A 54 -4.80 -12.19 3.95
N VAL A 55 -4.73 -12.89 2.82
CA VAL A 55 -4.06 -12.40 1.62
C VAL A 55 -5.06 -12.17 0.51
N GLY A 56 -4.80 -11.15 -0.30
CA GLY A 56 -5.57 -10.82 -1.50
C GLY A 56 -4.62 -10.63 -2.68
N THR A 57 -5.13 -10.87 -3.88
CA THR A 57 -4.44 -10.56 -5.13
C THR A 57 -5.26 -9.54 -5.91
N VAL A 58 -4.57 -8.76 -6.75
CA VAL A 58 -5.19 -7.76 -7.63
C VAL A 58 -4.77 -8.02 -9.06
N SER A 59 -5.50 -7.43 -10.02
CA SER A 59 -5.12 -7.51 -11.43
C SER A 59 -3.74 -6.89 -11.67
N THR A 60 -3.02 -7.35 -12.69
CA THR A 60 -1.74 -6.75 -13.11
C THR A 60 -1.88 -5.26 -13.42
N THR A 61 -2.99 -4.84 -14.01
CA THR A 61 -3.28 -3.41 -14.24
C THR A 61 -3.36 -2.64 -12.94
N THR A 62 -4.06 -3.16 -11.92
CA THR A 62 -4.14 -2.52 -10.60
C THR A 62 -2.76 -2.47 -9.93
N PHE A 63 -2.00 -3.56 -9.98
CA PHE A 63 -0.67 -3.66 -9.40
C PHE A 63 0.30 -2.64 -10.02
N ASN A 64 0.37 -2.59 -11.35
CA ASN A 64 1.32 -1.73 -12.07
C ASN A 64 1.01 -0.22 -11.95
N ASN A 65 -0.24 0.14 -11.66
CA ASN A 65 -0.65 1.53 -11.50
C ASN A 65 -0.63 2.00 -10.03
N TYR A 66 -0.25 1.14 -9.08
CA TYR A 66 -0.17 1.54 -7.68
C TYR A 66 1.02 2.51 -7.46
N PRO A 67 0.84 3.62 -6.73
CA PRO A 67 1.94 4.54 -6.45
C PRO A 67 3.11 3.85 -5.75
N GLY A 68 4.29 3.88 -6.37
CA GLY A 68 5.48 3.19 -5.85
C GLY A 68 5.58 1.71 -6.22
N ALA A 69 4.73 1.22 -7.13
CA ALA A 69 4.92 -0.10 -7.71
C ALA A 69 6.28 -0.19 -8.43
N THR A 70 7.08 -1.17 -8.04
CA THR A 70 8.32 -1.55 -8.74
C THR A 70 8.06 -2.76 -9.61
N GLY A 71 9.02 -3.10 -10.49
CA GLY A 71 9.01 -4.40 -11.16
C GLY A 71 8.92 -5.54 -10.13
N ASN A 72 8.39 -6.69 -10.56
CA ASN A 72 8.30 -7.89 -9.73
C ASN A 72 9.71 -8.28 -9.25
N PRO A 73 10.01 -8.22 -7.95
CA PRO A 73 11.32 -8.59 -7.43
C PRO A 73 11.60 -10.10 -7.56
N ASN A 74 10.60 -10.90 -7.95
CA ASN A 74 10.70 -12.34 -8.16
C ASN A 74 10.87 -12.72 -9.65
N ASP A 75 11.14 -11.80 -10.58
CA ASP A 75 11.24 -12.07 -12.03
C ASP A 75 12.47 -12.90 -12.49
N GLY A 76 13.18 -13.55 -11.55
CA GLY A 76 14.41 -14.29 -11.81
C GLY A 76 14.56 -15.61 -11.06
N VAL A 77 13.46 -16.16 -10.50
CA VAL A 77 13.42 -17.53 -9.94
C VAL A 77 12.84 -18.52 -10.93
#